data_AF-A0AB33K216-F1
#
_entry.id   AF-A0AB33K216-F1
#
_cell.length_a   1.000
_cell.length_b   1.000
_cell.length_c   1.000
_cell.angle_alpha   90.00
_cell.angle_beta   90.00
_cell.angle_gamma   90.00
#
_symmetry.space_group_name_H-M   'P 1'
#
loop_
_entity.id
_entity.type
_entity.pdbx_description
1 polymer ?
#
loop_
_entity_poly.entity_id
_entity_poly.type
_entity_poly.pdbx_seq_one_letter_code
_entity_poly.pdbx_strand_id
1 'polypeptide(L)' 'MTPEVTQDDIHAAALQYVRKVSGFRAPAAHNQEAFDRAVAAVTEATRELLEHLVVRGSHQSHQHVNGHQHDHDHEHQH' A
#
# COMPACT_ATOMS: atom_id res chain seq x y z
N MET A 1 0.50 -4.06 -15.92
CA MET A 1 0.60 -3.49 -14.55
C MET A 1 0.66 -4.67 -13.59
N THR A 2 1.84 -5.26 -13.40
CA THR A 2 2.06 -6.32 -12.40
C THR A 2 2.51 -5.62 -11.12
N PRO A 3 1.66 -5.54 -10.08
CA PRO A 3 1.98 -4.76 -8.89
C PRO A 3 3.09 -5.47 -8.11
N GLU A 4 4.24 -4.81 -7.96
CA GLU A 4 5.16 -5.12 -6.87
C GLU A 4 4.42 -4.78 -5.58
N VAL A 5 4.09 -5.80 -4.79
CA VAL A 5 3.36 -5.62 -3.53
C VAL A 5 4.29 -4.90 -2.56
N THR A 6 3.95 -3.66 -2.20
CA THR A 6 4.72 -2.86 -1.25
C THR A 6 4.30 -3.15 0.19
N GLN A 7 5.11 -2.72 1.16
CA GLN A 7 4.76 -2.83 2.57
C GLN A 7 3.46 -2.07 2.91
N ASP A 8 3.22 -0.93 2.26
CA ASP A 8 1.97 -0.17 2.40
C ASP A 8 0.78 -0.95 1.86
N ASP A 9 0.94 -1.69 0.75
CA ASP A 9 -0.11 -2.54 0.20
C ASP A 9 -0.46 -3.69 1.16
N ILE A 10 0.56 -4.30 1.78
CA ILE A 10 0.36 -5.35 2.78
C ILE A 10 -0.39 -4.81 3.99
N HIS A 11 0.03 -3.66 4.52
CA HIS A 11 -0.62 -3.02 5.66
C HIS A 11 -2.06 -2.61 5.33
N ALA A 12 -2.29 -2.05 4.15
CA ALA A 12 -3.63 -1.69 3.68
C ALA A 12 -4.53 -2.92 3.52
N ALA A 13 -3.99 -4.05 3.05
CA ALA A 13 -4.73 -5.31 2.95
C ALA A 13 -5.04 -5.89 4.34
N ALA A 14 -4.08 -5.87 5.26
CA ALA A 14 -4.28 -6.28 6.65
C ALA A 14 -5.38 -5.46 7.33
N LEU A 15 -5.36 -4.13 7.15
CA LEU A 15 -6.40 -3.24 7.66
C LEU A 15 -7.79 -3.59 7.12
N GLN A 16 -7.89 -3.84 5.81
CA GLN A 16 -9.16 -4.25 5.19
C GLN A 16 -9.66 -5.59 5.72
N TYR A 17 -8.76 -6.56 5.90
CA TYR A 17 -9.08 -7.87 6.47
C TYR A 17 -9.62 -7.75 7.91
N VAL A 18 -8.92 -7.02 8.78
CA VAL A 18 -9.34 -6.86 10.19
C VAL A 18 -10.69 -6.15 10.28
N ARG A 19 -10.94 -5.11 9.46
CA ARG A 19 -12.26 -4.46 9.37
C ARG A 19 -13.36 -5.43 8.95
N LYS A 20 -13.07 -6.28 7.96
CA LYS A 20 -14.03 -7.25 7.46
C LYS A 20 -14.38 -8.33 8.50
N VAL A 21 -13.38 -8.86 9.19
CA VAL A 21 -13.56 -9.94 10.17
C VAL A 21 -14.18 -9.44 11.47
N SER A 22 -13.75 -8.28 11.94
CA SER A 22 -14.29 -7.70 13.18
C SER A 22 -15.71 -7.15 13.04
N GLY A 23 -16.17 -6.89 11.81
CA GLY A 23 -17.47 -6.26 11.55
C GLY A 23 -17.49 -4.75 11.80
N PHE A 24 -16.38 -4.15 12.23
CA PHE A 24 -16.27 -2.72 12.48
C PHE A 24 -15.60 -2.02 11.30
N ARG A 25 -16.26 -0.98 10.78
CA ARG A 25 -15.63 -0.07 9.80
C ARG A 25 -14.54 0.78 10.44
N ALA A 26 -14.71 1.13 11.73
CA ALA A 26 -13.74 1.84 12.54
C ALA A 26 -13.79 1.31 13.99
N PRO A 27 -12.64 1.00 14.61
CA PRO A 27 -12.60 0.62 16.02
C PRO A 27 -13.01 1.80 16.91
N ALA A 28 -13.70 1.49 18.00
CA ALA A 28 -13.86 2.44 19.10
C ALA A 28 -12.53 2.59 19.86
N ALA A 29 -12.33 3.71 20.55
CA ALA A 29 -11.07 4.01 21.26
C ALA A 29 -10.60 2.88 22.19
N HIS A 30 -11.52 2.19 22.87
CA HIS A 30 -11.20 1.08 23.76
C HIS A 30 -10.73 -0.20 23.04
N ASN A 31 -11.06 -0.36 21.75
CA ASN A 31 -10.64 -1.50 20.92
C ASN A 31 -9.47 -1.15 19.99
N GLN A 32 -9.00 0.10 20.02
CA GLN A 32 -7.97 0.60 19.10
C GLN A 32 -6.70 -0.25 19.20
N GLU A 33 -6.21 -0.49 20.42
CA GLU A 33 -5.00 -1.30 20.63
C GLU A 33 -5.15 -2.73 20.12
N ALA A 34 -6.31 -3.37 20.37
CA ALA A 34 -6.58 -4.72 19.86
C ALA A 34 -6.63 -4.75 18.33
N PHE A 35 -7.19 -3.70 17.71
CA PHE A 35 -7.26 -3.55 16.27
C PHE A 35 -5.87 -3.36 15.66
N ASP A 36 -5.07 -2.46 16.22
CA ASP A 36 -3.72 -2.15 15.74
C ASP A 36 -2.81 -3.38 15.86
N ARG A 37 -2.89 -4.10 16.97
CA ARG A 37 -2.17 -5.37 17.16
C ARG A 37 -2.58 -6.43 16.14
N ALA A 38 -3.86 -6.55 15.83
CA ALA A 38 -4.33 -7.50 14.83
C ALA A 38 -3.83 -7.14 13.42
N VAL A 39 -3.87 -5.86 13.05
CA VAL A 39 -3.35 -5.37 11.76
C VAL A 39 -1.85 -5.62 11.66
N ALA A 40 -1.08 -5.32 12.71
CA ALA A 40 0.36 -5.58 12.74
C ALA A 40 0.68 -7.08 12.59
N ALA A 41 -0.02 -7.95 13.31
CA ALA A 41 0.20 -9.39 13.23
C ALA A 41 -0.09 -9.95 11.82
N VAL A 42 -1.17 -9.51 11.19
CA VAL A 42 -1.52 -9.91 9.82
C VAL A 42 -0.50 -9.38 8.80
N THR A 43 -0.01 -8.15 9.01
CA THR A 43 1.02 -7.53 8.17
C THR A 43 2.31 -8.36 8.20
N GLU A 44 2.80 -8.68 9.40
CA GLU A 44 4.03 -9.47 9.56
C GLU A 44 3.86 -10.89 9.00
N ALA A 45 2.75 -11.57 9.27
CA ALA A 45 2.50 -12.90 8.73
C ALA A 45 2.44 -12.91 7.19
N THR A 46 1.88 -11.86 6.59
CA THR A 46 1.83 -11.72 5.13
C THR A 46 3.21 -11.44 4.55
N ARG A 47 4.01 -10.62 5.24
CA ARG A 47 5.39 -10.34 4.86
C ARG A 47 6.23 -11.63 4.89
N GLU A 48 6.19 -12.38 5.98
CA GLU A 48 6.88 -13.66 6.12
C GLU A 48 6.48 -14.64 5.00
N LEU A 49 5.18 -14.73 4.69
CA LEU A 49 4.69 -15.52 3.56
C LEU A 49 5.34 -15.08 2.24
N LEU A 50 5.36 -13.77 1.95
CA LEU A 50 5.95 -13.25 0.71
C LEU A 50 7.47 -13.44 0.63
N GLU A 51 8.18 -13.37 1.76
CA GLU A 51 9.62 -13.65 1.85
C GLU A 51 9.92 -15.13 1.56
N HIS A 52 9.05 -16.05 1.97
CA HIS A 52 9.22 -17.49 1.75
C HIS A 52 8.64 -18.00 0.43
N LEU A 53 7.77 -17.23 -0.21
CA LEU A 53 7.25 -17.58 -1.53
C LEU A 53 8.35 -17.37 -2.58
N VAL A 54 8.76 -18.45 -3.24
CA VAL A 54 9.58 -18.38 -4.45
C VAL A 54 8.71 -17.84 -5.59
N VAL A 55 8.61 -16.52 -5.68
CA VAL A 55 7.89 -15.86 -6.77
C VAL A 55 8.74 -16.00 -8.04
N ARG A 56 8.43 -17.01 -8.86
CA ARG A 56 8.89 -17.06 -10.25
C ARG A 56 8.22 -15.93 -11.03
N GLY A 57 8.78 -14.72 -10.98
CA GLY A 57 8.58 -13.71 -12.02
C GLY A 57 8.11 -12.32 -11.59
N SER A 58 8.95 -11.55 -10.89
CA SER A 58 8.82 -10.08 -10.93
C SER A 58 10.21 -9.46 -10.94
N HIS A 59 10.72 -9.24 -12.15
CA HIS A 59 11.94 -8.50 -12.40
C HIS A 59 11.70 -7.00 -12.22
N GLN A 60 12.58 -6.38 -11.46
CA GLN A 60 12.69 -4.95 -11.22
C GLN A 60 12.74 -4.13 -12.51
N SER A 61 12.03 -3.01 -12.55
CA SER A 61 12.44 -1.84 -13.32
C SER A 61 11.83 -0.56 -12.73
N HIS A 62 12.57 0.03 -11.80
CA HIS A 62 12.42 1.44 -11.43
C HIS A 62 12.98 2.31 -12.58
N GLN A 63 12.10 3.01 -13.30
CA GLN A 63 12.28 4.24 -14.12
C GLN A 63 11.03 4.36 -15.04
N HIS A 64 10.30 5.48 -15.18
CA HIS A 64 10.72 6.85 -15.50
C HIS A 64 9.67 7.86 -14.98
N VAL A 65 10.10 8.90 -14.26
CA VAL A 65 9.34 10.15 -14.10
C VAL A 65 9.91 11.16 -15.11
N ASN A 66 9.18 11.43 -16.20
CA ASN A 66 9.49 12.55 -17.09
C ASN A 66 8.45 13.65 -16.85
N GLY A 67 8.90 14.73 -16.19
CA GLY A 67 8.14 15.96 -16.05
C GLY A 67 7.85 16.56 -17.42
N HIS A 68 6.57 16.66 -17.76
CA HIS A 68 6.10 17.51 -18.85
C HIS A 68 5.83 18.91 -18.29
N GLN A 69 6.90 19.69 -18.11
CA GLN A 69 6.80 21.14 -18.04
C GLN A 69 6.65 21.61 -19.50
N HIS A 70 5.42 21.70 -20.00
CA HIS A 70 5.15 22.52 -21.18
C HIS A 70 4.95 23.94 -20.69
N ASP A 71 6.03 24.72 -20.74
CA ASP A 71 5.98 26.17 -20.92
C ASP A 71 4.89 26.50 -21.93
N HIS A 72 3.79 27.10 -21.47
CA HIS A 72 2.95 27.91 -22.33
C HIS A 72 3.32 29.35 -22.00
N ASP A 73 4.07 29.91 -22.94
CA ASP A 73 4.51 31.28 -23.03
C ASP A 73 3.44 32.28 -22.58
N HIS A 74 3.89 33.23 -21.77
CA HIS A 74 3.25 34.51 -21.58
C HIS A 74 3.19 35.24 -22.93
N GLU A 75 2.03 35.27 -23.58
CA GLU A 75 1.77 36.28 -24.61
C GLU A 75 1.21 37.54 -23.92
N HIS A 76 2.15 38.34 -23.41
CA HIS A 76 1.97 39.78 -23.24
C HIS A 76 2.21 40.46 -24.60
N GLN A 77 1.22 41.24 -25.08
CA GLN A 77 1.22 42.33 -26.09
C GLN A 77 -0.08 42.20 -26.93
N HIS A 78 -0.97 43.18 -27.14
CA HIS A 78 -0.99 44.65 -27.05
C HIS A 78 -2.42 45.11 -26.68
#